data_AF-A0A7J2TPZ8-F1
#
_entry.id   AF-A0A7J2TPZ8-F1
#
_cell.length_a   1.000
_cell.length_b   1.000
_cell.length_c   1.000
_cell.angle_alpha   90.00
_cell.angle_beta   90.00
_cell.angle_gamma   90.00
#
_symmetry.space_group_name_H-M   'P 1'
#
loop_
_entity.id
_entity.type
_entity.pdbx_description
1 polymer ?
#
loop_
_entity_poly.entity_id
_entity_poly.type
_entity_poly.pdbx_seq_one_letter_code
_entity_poly.pdbx_strand_id
1 'polypeptide(L)'
;MARYQGLGVDIKVLLEKLKSSMEKQGYKIERVLTGETSFLIEYKKGGMLAAKETLSVKGVPDDFIVSGVREDNQEAWFIIEDAILASAKNPQAFKSYTEQIPAPPTPPQPAALAMPPQTAPPPPAPKPAQPLPTNCSRCGAPITVTQEDLIFTCRYCGFTMTVASREELKAHSMLENRLLSQQAVDAARKYMDKGIFRVGVSKDAQITDVKLRYVPFWVCQATTNTFLKGVTGTGAMGEIHQAQEAVSDKRSSGLAKFGKLILAGAKAYAETQQKDKSPRHVSYSFSNTYIWPTLARRTMISEINYYDVPAARKTPFDVGKVPQDAEFLNIELNEEEAKAKIRTEIEAKERLIASGKVDTLETCSVNVTLGEAELVHAPVWFVHYTLKGENYVIAVDGCEGKVLGGGRPLFSIG
;
A
#
# COMPACT_ATOMS: atom_id res chain seq x y z
N MET A 1 18.12 -1.37 5.56
CA MET A 1 19.03 -2.54 5.53
C MET A 1 18.32 -3.72 6.17
N ALA A 2 18.50 -4.95 5.68
CA ALA A 2 17.80 -6.15 6.19
C ALA A 2 18.76 -7.31 6.41
N ARG A 3 18.60 -8.08 7.48
CA ARG A 3 19.43 -9.25 7.83
C ARG A 3 18.58 -10.51 7.79
N TYR A 4 18.99 -11.48 7.00
CA TYR A 4 18.29 -12.74 6.83
C TYR A 4 19.10 -13.88 7.46
N GLN A 5 18.45 -14.67 8.31
CA GLN A 5 19.10 -15.73 9.09
C GLN A 5 18.37 -17.07 8.93
N GLY A 6 19.12 -18.17 8.86
CA GLY A 6 18.59 -19.54 8.84
C GLY A 6 17.88 -19.95 7.54
N LEU A 7 18.12 -19.24 6.43
CA LEU A 7 17.50 -19.52 5.13
C LEU A 7 18.27 -20.52 4.25
N GLY A 8 19.56 -20.76 4.50
CA GLY A 8 20.41 -21.62 3.69
C GLY A 8 20.57 -21.17 2.23
N VAL A 9 20.60 -19.86 1.97
CA VAL A 9 20.64 -19.28 0.61
C VAL A 9 22.06 -19.25 0.07
N ASP A 10 22.33 -19.92 -1.04
CA ASP A 10 23.63 -19.81 -1.72
C ASP A 10 23.77 -18.41 -2.35
N ILE A 11 24.76 -17.64 -1.89
CA ILE A 11 24.99 -16.25 -2.30
C ILE A 11 25.29 -16.11 -3.80
N LYS A 12 25.94 -17.11 -4.42
CA LYS A 12 26.22 -17.08 -5.87
C LYS A 12 24.97 -17.37 -6.68
N VAL A 13 24.14 -18.31 -6.21
CA VAL A 13 22.83 -18.60 -6.84
C VAL A 13 21.88 -17.41 -6.70
N LEU A 14 21.89 -16.75 -5.53
CA LEU A 14 21.10 -15.57 -5.26
C LEU A 14 21.46 -14.41 -6.21
N LEU A 15 22.75 -14.19 -6.47
CA LEU A 15 23.22 -13.17 -7.43
C LEU A 15 22.62 -13.38 -8.83
N GLU A 16 22.72 -14.59 -9.38
CA GLU A 16 22.23 -14.89 -10.72
C GLU A 16 20.70 -14.73 -10.82
N LYS A 17 19.97 -15.14 -9.78
CA LYS A 17 18.52 -14.96 -9.70
C LYS A 17 18.12 -13.51 -9.57
N LEU A 18 18.78 -12.74 -8.70
CA LEU A 18 18.56 -11.30 -8.56
C LEU A 18 18.80 -10.58 -9.88
N LYS A 19 19.91 -10.87 -10.56
CA LYS A 19 20.23 -10.30 -11.86
C LYS A 19 19.11 -10.59 -12.86
N SER A 20 18.72 -11.85 -12.99
CA SER A 20 17.65 -12.26 -13.90
C SER A 20 16.31 -11.59 -13.57
N SER A 21 15.93 -11.54 -12.29
CA SER A 21 14.67 -10.93 -11.85
C SER A 21 14.68 -9.41 -12.02
N MET A 22 15.79 -8.73 -11.75
CA MET A 22 15.92 -7.28 -11.96
C MET A 22 15.86 -6.93 -13.45
N GLU A 23 16.57 -7.66 -14.31
CA GLU A 23 16.52 -7.46 -15.76
C GLU A 23 15.11 -7.71 -16.33
N LYS A 24 14.42 -8.77 -15.86
CA LYS A 24 13.01 -9.04 -16.22
C LYS A 24 12.05 -7.93 -15.83
N GLN A 25 12.34 -7.22 -14.74
CA GLN A 25 11.54 -6.09 -14.23
C GLN A 25 12.00 -4.74 -14.80
N GLY A 26 12.84 -4.74 -15.84
CA GLY A 26 13.23 -3.54 -16.58
C GLY A 26 14.33 -2.71 -15.93
N TYR A 27 15.05 -3.29 -14.96
CA TYR A 27 16.26 -2.68 -14.43
C TYR A 27 17.45 -3.00 -15.34
N LYS A 28 18.26 -1.98 -15.64
CA LYS A 28 19.53 -2.15 -16.34
C LYS A 28 20.64 -2.26 -15.31
N ILE A 29 21.32 -3.39 -15.28
CA ILE A 29 22.51 -3.60 -14.45
C ILE A 29 23.70 -2.95 -15.15
N GLU A 30 24.35 -2.02 -14.48
CA GLU A 30 25.51 -1.31 -15.02
C GLU A 30 26.83 -1.95 -14.59
N ARG A 31 26.87 -2.48 -13.37
CA ARG A 31 28.07 -3.07 -12.80
C ARG A 31 27.71 -4.14 -11.78
N VAL A 32 28.49 -5.23 -11.77
CA VAL A 32 28.44 -6.25 -10.72
C VAL A 32 29.85 -6.45 -10.19
N LEU A 33 30.00 -6.40 -8.87
CA LEU A 33 31.23 -6.74 -8.16
C LEU A 33 30.95 -7.97 -7.32
N THR A 34 31.75 -9.01 -7.48
CA THR A 34 31.58 -10.29 -6.78
C THR A 34 32.79 -10.56 -5.88
N GLY A 35 32.52 -10.86 -4.62
CA GLY A 35 33.46 -11.44 -3.66
C GLY A 35 33.07 -12.89 -3.33
N GLU A 36 33.84 -13.52 -2.44
CA GLU A 36 33.62 -14.94 -2.09
C GLU A 36 32.29 -15.17 -1.34
N THR A 37 31.92 -14.24 -0.47
CA THR A 37 30.70 -14.25 0.37
C THR A 37 29.89 -12.96 0.25
N SER A 38 30.09 -12.21 -0.84
CA SER A 38 29.38 -10.95 -1.06
C SER A 38 29.28 -10.59 -2.53
N PHE A 39 28.31 -9.76 -2.86
CA PHE A 39 28.25 -9.11 -4.16
C PHE A 39 27.59 -7.72 -4.04
N LEU A 40 27.91 -6.86 -5.01
CA LEU A 40 27.31 -5.56 -5.18
C LEU A 40 26.84 -5.41 -6.62
N ILE A 41 25.59 -5.00 -6.80
CA ILE A 41 24.95 -4.73 -8.09
C ILE A 41 24.66 -3.23 -8.16
N GLU A 42 25.22 -2.55 -9.14
CA GLU A 42 24.80 -1.19 -9.52
C GLU A 42 23.77 -1.32 -10.64
N TYR A 43 22.59 -0.73 -10.42
CA TYR A 43 21.47 -0.84 -11.34
C TYR A 43 20.76 0.51 -11.53
N LYS A 44 20.02 0.63 -12.62
CA LYS A 44 19.15 1.79 -12.88
C LYS A 44 17.83 1.36 -13.48
N LYS A 45 16.78 2.14 -13.23
CA LYS A 45 15.43 1.85 -13.72
C LYS A 45 14.96 2.92 -14.70
N GLY A 46 14.87 2.57 -15.99
CA GLY A 46 14.47 3.49 -17.06
C GLY A 46 15.63 4.02 -17.90
N GLY A 47 15.32 4.95 -18.81
CA GLY A 47 16.22 5.46 -19.86
C GLY A 47 17.48 6.18 -19.36
N MET A 48 18.23 6.81 -20.27
CA MET A 48 19.60 7.33 -20.05
C MET A 48 19.76 8.37 -18.92
N LEU A 49 18.67 8.82 -18.29
CA LEU A 49 18.59 9.82 -17.22
C LEU A 49 18.18 9.26 -15.84
N ALA A 50 17.99 7.94 -15.69
CA ALA A 50 17.61 7.32 -14.42
C ALA A 50 18.76 7.36 -13.39
N ALA A 51 18.42 7.64 -12.13
CA ALA A 51 19.38 7.60 -11.02
C ALA A 51 19.95 6.18 -10.84
N LYS A 52 21.25 6.10 -10.55
CA LYS A 52 21.93 4.84 -10.27
C LYS A 52 21.69 4.47 -8.82
N GLU A 53 21.27 3.24 -8.59
CA GLU A 53 21.06 2.66 -7.26
C GLU A 53 21.96 1.45 -7.08
N THR A 54 22.19 1.08 -5.82
CA THR A 54 23.12 -0.01 -5.48
C THR A 54 22.43 -1.05 -4.60
N LEU A 55 22.68 -2.32 -4.85
CA LEU A 55 22.24 -3.43 -4.02
C LEU A 55 23.49 -4.20 -3.58
N SER A 56 23.75 -4.26 -2.28
CA SER A 56 24.86 -5.01 -1.71
C SER A 56 24.33 -6.14 -0.84
N VAL A 57 24.81 -7.35 -1.10
CA VAL A 57 24.55 -8.54 -0.28
C VAL A 57 25.88 -9.02 0.30
N LYS A 58 25.95 -9.21 1.62
CA LYS A 58 27.16 -9.64 2.32
C LYS A 58 26.81 -10.66 3.40
N GLY A 59 27.49 -11.81 3.40
CA GLY A 59 27.39 -12.80 4.47
C GLY A 59 27.47 -14.24 3.96
N VAL A 60 27.09 -15.17 4.83
CA VAL A 60 27.13 -16.61 4.57
C VAL A 60 25.71 -17.14 4.36
N PRO A 61 25.52 -18.35 3.81
CA PRO A 61 24.19 -18.83 3.42
C PRO A 61 23.10 -18.78 4.50
N ASP A 62 23.47 -18.95 5.76
CA ASP A 62 22.56 -18.90 6.89
C ASP A 62 22.55 -17.57 7.65
N ASP A 63 23.36 -16.59 7.24
CA ASP A 63 23.40 -15.26 7.86
C ASP A 63 23.98 -14.22 6.90
N PHE A 64 23.11 -13.47 6.23
CA PHE A 64 23.52 -12.46 5.27
C PHE A 64 22.67 -11.19 5.34
N ILE A 65 23.28 -10.07 4.96
CA ILE A 65 22.71 -8.74 5.05
C ILE A 65 22.53 -8.18 3.64
N VAL A 66 21.36 -7.60 3.39
CA VAL A 66 21.03 -6.84 2.20
C VAL A 66 20.97 -5.34 2.52
N SER A 67 21.68 -4.53 1.74
CA SER A 67 21.84 -3.09 1.96
C SER A 67 22.00 -2.32 0.64
N GLY A 68 21.96 -0.99 0.71
CA GLY A 68 22.14 -0.09 -0.45
C GLY A 68 20.85 0.26 -1.20
N VAL A 69 19.78 -0.52 -1.01
CA VAL A 69 18.46 -0.28 -1.60
C VAL A 69 17.70 0.71 -0.73
N ARG A 70 17.10 1.73 -1.34
CA ARG A 70 16.27 2.69 -0.62
C ARG A 70 15.07 2.00 -0.01
N GLU A 71 14.71 2.35 1.22
CA GLU A 71 13.61 1.72 1.96
C GLU A 71 12.24 1.97 1.32
N ASP A 72 12.09 3.06 0.56
CA ASP A 72 10.87 3.42 -0.16
C ASP A 72 10.75 2.81 -1.56
N ASN A 73 11.79 2.12 -2.04
CA ASN A 73 11.78 1.40 -3.31
C ASN A 73 11.14 0.01 -3.11
N GLN A 74 9.84 0.00 -2.81
CA GLN A 74 9.07 -1.21 -2.51
C GLN A 74 9.16 -2.25 -3.62
N GLU A 75 9.28 -1.83 -4.87
CA GLU A 75 9.42 -2.72 -6.02
C GLU A 75 10.79 -3.41 -6.07
N ALA A 76 11.88 -2.68 -5.78
CA ALA A 76 13.20 -3.29 -5.67
C ALA A 76 13.25 -4.27 -4.48
N TRP A 77 12.68 -3.90 -3.34
CA TRP A 77 12.59 -4.79 -2.17
C TRP A 77 11.77 -6.05 -2.48
N PHE A 78 10.63 -5.92 -3.17
CA PHE A 78 9.85 -7.08 -3.59
C PHE A 78 10.67 -8.06 -4.45
N ILE A 79 11.41 -7.55 -5.44
CA ILE A 79 12.27 -8.38 -6.31
C ILE A 79 13.36 -9.09 -5.51
N ILE A 80 13.93 -8.40 -4.53
CA ILE A 80 14.98 -8.93 -3.67
C ILE A 80 14.44 -10.04 -2.78
N GLU A 81 13.31 -9.80 -2.13
CA GLU A 81 12.68 -10.74 -1.22
C GLU A 81 12.16 -11.98 -1.94
N ASP A 82 11.57 -11.81 -3.12
CA ASP A 82 11.18 -12.90 -4.01
C ASP A 82 12.39 -13.75 -4.43
N ALA A 83 13.49 -13.12 -4.83
CA ALA A 83 14.72 -13.82 -5.19
C ALA A 83 15.36 -14.57 -4.01
N ILE A 84 15.27 -14.01 -2.79
CA ILE A 84 15.73 -14.65 -1.55
C ILE A 84 14.86 -15.88 -1.23
N LEU A 85 13.54 -15.73 -1.25
CA LEU A 85 12.58 -16.82 -1.00
C LEU A 85 12.75 -17.95 -2.01
N ALA A 86 12.88 -17.62 -3.29
CA ALA A 86 13.10 -18.59 -4.35
C ALA A 86 14.45 -19.32 -4.24
N SER A 87 15.40 -18.80 -3.44
CA SER A 87 16.74 -19.36 -3.23
C SER A 87 16.91 -19.99 -1.85
N ALA A 88 15.91 -19.88 -0.97
CA ALA A 88 15.99 -20.37 0.40
C ALA A 88 15.78 -21.89 0.44
N LYS A 89 16.66 -22.59 1.16
CA LYS A 89 16.48 -24.00 1.54
C LYS A 89 15.50 -24.15 2.69
N ASN A 90 15.31 -23.09 3.49
CA ASN A 90 14.33 -23.02 4.57
C ASN A 90 13.48 -21.74 4.46
N PRO A 91 12.46 -21.70 3.59
CA PRO A 91 11.63 -20.52 3.39
C PRO A 91 10.84 -20.07 4.63
N GLN A 92 10.61 -20.95 5.60
CA GLN A 92 9.86 -20.65 6.83
C GLN A 92 10.61 -19.73 7.80
N ALA A 93 11.94 -19.60 7.65
CA ALA A 93 12.74 -18.67 8.43
C ALA A 93 12.76 -17.23 7.85
N PHE A 94 12.05 -17.00 6.74
CA PHE A 94 12.00 -15.71 6.08
C PHE A 94 11.20 -14.69 6.89
N LYS A 95 11.80 -13.53 7.13
CA LYS A 95 11.15 -12.35 7.71
C LYS A 95 11.35 -11.21 6.73
N SER A 96 10.28 -10.49 6.39
CA SER A 96 10.41 -9.35 5.46
C SER A 96 11.26 -8.24 6.07
N TYR A 97 11.93 -7.45 5.24
CA TYR A 97 12.72 -6.28 5.66
C TYR A 97 11.88 -5.30 6.49
N THR A 98 10.57 -5.24 6.27
CA THR A 98 9.62 -4.40 7.02
C THR A 98 9.41 -4.90 8.46
N GLU A 99 9.46 -6.21 8.70
CA GLU A 99 9.33 -6.83 10.03
C GLU A 99 10.64 -6.74 10.85
N GLN A 100 11.76 -6.51 10.18
CA GLN A 100 13.08 -6.44 10.79
C GLN A 100 13.50 -5.03 11.21
N ILE A 101 12.69 -4.01 10.89
CA ILE A 101 12.91 -2.65 11.36
C ILE A 101 12.68 -2.66 12.87
N PRO A 102 13.69 -2.32 13.69
CA PRO A 102 13.51 -2.28 15.14
C PRO A 102 12.36 -1.34 15.49
N ALA A 103 11.38 -1.85 16.24
CA ALA A 103 10.39 -1.00 16.89
C ALA A 103 11.16 0.06 17.72
N PRO A 104 10.75 1.34 17.68
CA PRO A 104 11.41 2.37 18.47
C PRO A 104 11.38 1.98 19.96
N PRO A 105 12.43 2.30 20.74
CA PRO A 105 12.42 2.06 22.17
C PRO A 105 11.26 2.84 22.78
N THR A 106 10.41 2.12 23.53
CA THR A 106 9.33 2.70 24.30
C THR A 106 9.91 3.77 25.23
N PRO A 107 9.42 5.03 25.22
CA PRO A 107 9.88 6.03 26.17
C PRO A 107 9.62 5.54 27.60
N PRO A 108 10.51 5.84 28.57
CA PRO A 108 10.31 5.45 29.95
C PRO A 108 8.99 6.06 30.43
N GLN A 109 8.03 5.19 30.75
CA GLN A 109 6.82 5.58 31.42
C GLN A 109 7.23 6.28 32.73
N PRO A 110 6.65 7.44 33.08
CA PRO A 110 6.80 8.00 34.42
C PRO A 110 6.44 6.91 35.41
N ALA A 111 7.28 6.72 36.44
CA ALA A 111 7.01 5.75 37.49
C ALA A 111 5.59 5.95 38.00
N ALA A 112 4.71 5.03 37.63
CA ALA A 112 3.34 5.02 38.10
C ALA A 112 3.44 4.93 39.62
N LEU A 113 2.93 5.96 40.30
CA LEU A 113 2.60 5.84 41.71
C LEU A 113 1.80 4.56 41.86
N ALA A 114 2.28 3.65 42.71
CA ALA A 114 1.66 2.36 42.95
C ALA A 114 0.25 2.60 43.49
N MET A 115 -0.73 2.68 42.59
CA MET A 115 -2.12 2.51 42.93
C MET A 115 -2.28 1.06 43.38
N PRO A 116 -3.04 0.80 44.46
CA PRO A 116 -3.36 -0.56 44.85
C PRO A 116 -3.99 -1.28 43.64
N PRO A 117 -3.72 -2.59 43.47
CA PRO A 117 -4.15 -3.33 42.30
C PRO A 117 -5.66 -3.18 42.14
N GLN A 118 -6.06 -2.35 41.18
CA GLN A 118 -7.41 -2.40 40.66
C GLN A 118 -7.47 -3.68 39.85
N THR A 119 -8.14 -4.69 40.40
CA THR A 119 -8.63 -5.81 39.63
C THR A 119 -9.34 -5.24 38.42
N ALA A 120 -8.73 -5.40 37.24
CA ALA A 120 -9.47 -5.24 36.00
C ALA A 120 -10.77 -6.05 36.17
N PRO A 121 -11.95 -5.48 35.91
CA PRO A 121 -13.16 -6.28 35.91
C PRO A 121 -12.88 -7.47 35.00
N PRO A 122 -13.23 -8.70 35.42
CA PRO A 122 -13.04 -9.86 34.57
C PRO A 122 -13.61 -9.55 33.19
N PRO A 123 -12.97 -10.01 32.10
CA PRO A 123 -13.56 -9.87 30.77
C PRO A 123 -15.03 -10.31 30.88
N PRO A 124 -15.98 -9.51 30.39
CA PRO A 124 -17.39 -9.82 30.56
C PRO A 124 -17.58 -11.27 30.13
N ALA A 125 -18.15 -12.08 31.01
CA ALA A 125 -18.40 -13.50 30.77
C ALA A 125 -18.92 -13.64 29.34
N PRO A 126 -18.44 -14.63 28.55
CA PRO A 126 -18.91 -14.82 27.19
C PRO A 126 -20.44 -14.80 27.23
N LYS A 127 -21.04 -13.74 26.65
CA LYS A 127 -22.50 -13.64 26.53
C LYS A 127 -22.95 -14.98 25.94
N PRO A 128 -23.99 -15.62 26.51
CA PRO A 128 -24.50 -16.88 25.98
C PRO A 128 -24.59 -16.75 24.47
N ALA A 129 -23.95 -17.66 23.73
CA ALA A 129 -23.90 -17.63 22.28
C ALA A 129 -25.33 -17.48 21.77
N GLN A 130 -25.71 -16.26 21.39
CA GLN A 130 -27.08 -15.98 20.98
C GLN A 130 -27.28 -16.76 19.68
N PRO A 131 -28.45 -17.38 19.47
CA PRO A 131 -28.75 -18.00 18.19
C PRO A 131 -28.50 -17.00 17.07
N LEU A 132 -27.83 -17.45 16.01
CA LEU A 132 -27.57 -16.60 14.84
C LEU A 132 -28.91 -16.06 14.32
N PRO A 133 -29.01 -14.74 14.05
CA PRO A 133 -30.25 -14.16 13.58
C PRO A 133 -30.62 -14.74 12.20
N THR A 134 -31.86 -15.19 12.06
CA THR A 134 -32.39 -15.74 10.80
C THR A 134 -33.21 -14.71 10.00
N ASN A 135 -33.52 -13.57 10.63
CA ASN A 135 -34.30 -12.50 10.04
C ASN A 135 -33.69 -11.13 10.37
N CYS A 136 -33.82 -10.19 9.44
CA CYS A 136 -33.40 -8.81 9.64
C CYS A 136 -34.26 -8.12 10.72
N SER A 137 -33.63 -7.54 11.73
CA SER A 137 -34.32 -6.83 12.83
C SER A 137 -35.08 -5.58 12.39
N ARG A 138 -34.79 -5.02 11.21
CA ARG A 138 -35.47 -3.82 10.69
C ARG A 138 -36.65 -4.15 9.78
N CYS A 139 -36.50 -5.07 8.83
CA CYS A 139 -37.54 -5.33 7.81
C CYS A 139 -38.10 -6.76 7.82
N GLY A 140 -37.59 -7.66 8.68
CA GLY A 140 -38.06 -9.05 8.79
C GLY A 140 -37.59 -10.00 7.69
N ALA A 141 -36.89 -9.51 6.66
CA ALA A 141 -36.42 -10.34 5.56
C ALA A 141 -35.52 -11.49 6.04
N PRO A 142 -35.56 -12.67 5.41
CA PRO A 142 -34.71 -13.79 5.78
C PRO A 142 -33.24 -13.43 5.53
N ILE A 143 -32.38 -13.81 6.46
CA ILE A 143 -30.93 -13.56 6.40
C ILE A 143 -30.18 -14.86 6.69
N THR A 144 -29.03 -15.01 6.05
CA THR A 144 -28.10 -16.11 6.31
C THR A 144 -26.81 -15.48 6.79
N VAL A 145 -26.51 -15.66 8.08
CA VAL A 145 -25.25 -15.23 8.69
C VAL A 145 -24.57 -16.46 9.30
N THR A 146 -23.25 -16.51 9.23
CA THR A 146 -22.45 -17.55 9.88
C THR A 146 -21.80 -17.03 11.16
N GLN A 147 -21.14 -17.90 11.91
CA GLN A 147 -20.37 -17.49 13.09
C GLN A 147 -19.10 -16.72 12.70
N GLU A 148 -18.66 -16.80 11.44
CA GLU A 148 -17.51 -16.05 10.94
C GLU A 148 -17.85 -14.62 10.49
N ASP A 149 -19.14 -14.31 10.27
CA ASP A 149 -19.58 -12.98 9.84
C ASP A 149 -19.46 -11.97 10.99
N LEU A 150 -18.68 -10.90 10.79
CA LEU A 150 -18.54 -9.84 11.79
C LEU A 150 -19.67 -8.82 11.71
N ILE A 151 -20.00 -8.40 10.48
CA ILE A 151 -20.98 -7.37 10.18
C ILE A 151 -21.91 -7.90 9.09
N PHE A 152 -23.21 -7.78 9.35
CA PHE A 152 -24.26 -8.13 8.42
C PHE A 152 -24.89 -6.85 7.87
N THR A 153 -25.04 -6.77 6.54
CA THR A 153 -25.80 -5.72 5.85
C THR A 153 -27.02 -6.33 5.17
N CYS A 154 -28.22 -5.89 5.54
CA CYS A 154 -29.46 -6.39 4.95
C CYS A 154 -29.59 -5.94 3.49
N ARG A 155 -29.67 -6.92 2.59
CA ARG A 155 -29.84 -6.73 1.15
C ARG A 155 -31.21 -6.16 0.75
N TYR A 156 -32.17 -6.10 1.67
CA TYR A 156 -33.54 -5.65 1.40
C TYR A 156 -33.83 -4.23 1.88
N CYS A 157 -33.26 -3.82 3.01
CA CYS A 157 -33.53 -2.49 3.60
C CYS A 157 -32.26 -1.70 3.96
N GLY A 158 -31.07 -2.26 3.76
CA GLY A 158 -29.81 -1.59 4.09
C GLY A 158 -29.46 -1.51 5.57
N PHE A 159 -30.22 -2.17 6.44
CA PHE A 159 -29.88 -2.22 7.86
C PHE A 159 -28.57 -2.96 8.08
N THR A 160 -27.64 -2.33 8.79
CA THR A 160 -26.32 -2.89 9.07
C THR A 160 -26.11 -3.04 10.57
N MET A 161 -25.67 -4.22 10.99
CA MET A 161 -25.40 -4.51 12.39
C MET A 161 -24.17 -5.40 12.55
N THR A 162 -23.52 -5.29 13.68
CA THR A 162 -22.52 -6.26 14.13
C THR A 162 -23.20 -7.55 14.57
N VAL A 163 -22.77 -8.70 14.05
CA VAL A 163 -23.44 -10.00 14.31
C VAL A 163 -23.33 -10.39 15.78
N ALA A 164 -22.19 -10.15 16.42
CA ALA A 164 -21.92 -10.55 17.79
C ALA A 164 -22.70 -9.74 18.85
N SER A 165 -22.71 -8.41 18.78
CA SER A 165 -23.40 -7.56 19.76
C SER A 165 -24.83 -7.20 19.38
N ARG A 166 -25.22 -7.41 18.11
CA ARG A 166 -26.49 -6.95 17.50
C ARG A 166 -26.70 -5.43 17.56
N GLU A 167 -25.62 -4.68 17.70
CA GLU A 167 -25.65 -3.22 17.68
C GLU A 167 -25.72 -2.71 16.23
N GLU A 168 -26.51 -1.66 16.02
CA GLU A 168 -26.63 -1.01 14.72
C GLU A 168 -25.35 -0.23 14.41
N LEU A 169 -24.80 -0.49 13.22
CA LEU A 169 -23.68 0.28 12.68
C LEU A 169 -24.23 1.48 11.90
N LYS A 170 -24.29 2.64 12.56
CA LYS A 170 -24.85 3.87 11.95
C LYS A 170 -23.95 4.46 10.85
N ALA A 171 -22.64 4.35 11.01
CA ALA A 171 -21.65 4.87 10.07
C ALA A 171 -21.44 3.88 8.91
N HIS A 172 -22.47 3.71 8.07
CA HIS A 172 -22.44 2.83 6.91
C HIS A 172 -22.95 3.55 5.66
N SER A 173 -22.14 3.52 4.61
CA SER A 173 -22.48 4.08 3.30
C SER A 173 -22.08 3.15 2.17
N MET A 174 -22.48 3.52 0.97
CA MET A 174 -22.09 2.87 -0.26
C MET A 174 -21.74 3.89 -1.33
N LEU A 175 -21.07 3.42 -2.38
CA LEU A 175 -20.91 4.16 -3.62
C LEU A 175 -21.85 3.58 -4.68
N GLU A 176 -22.43 4.46 -5.49
CA GLU A 176 -23.28 4.05 -6.60
C GLU A 176 -22.43 3.50 -7.75
N ASN A 177 -22.83 2.36 -8.31
CA ASN A 177 -22.26 1.87 -9.56
C ASN A 177 -22.80 2.71 -10.72
N ARG A 178 -21.90 3.39 -11.43
CA ARG A 178 -22.21 4.25 -12.57
C ARG A 178 -21.69 3.68 -13.89
N LEU A 179 -21.01 2.54 -13.83
CA LEU A 179 -20.46 1.86 -14.99
C LEU A 179 -21.32 0.66 -15.38
N LEU A 180 -21.50 0.52 -16.69
CA LEU A 180 -21.97 -0.73 -17.31
C LEU A 180 -20.80 -1.70 -17.47
N SER A 181 -21.11 -2.99 -17.56
CA SER A 181 -20.10 -4.06 -17.75
C SER A 181 -19.16 -3.78 -18.92
N GLN A 182 -19.69 -3.32 -20.07
CA GLN A 182 -18.89 -2.98 -21.25
C GLN A 182 -17.91 -1.83 -20.98
N GLN A 183 -18.32 -0.82 -20.20
CA GLN A 183 -17.44 0.30 -19.85
C GLN A 183 -16.30 -0.14 -18.92
N ALA A 184 -16.57 -1.07 -18.02
CA ALA A 184 -15.54 -1.68 -17.18
C ALA A 184 -14.55 -2.50 -18.02
N VAL A 185 -15.04 -3.27 -18.99
CA VAL A 185 -14.19 -4.00 -19.96
C VAL A 185 -13.35 -3.04 -20.78
N ASP A 186 -13.90 -1.93 -21.28
CA ASP A 186 -13.14 -0.92 -22.03
C ASP A 186 -12.04 -0.28 -21.18
N ALA A 187 -12.32 0.04 -19.91
CA ALA A 187 -11.33 0.53 -18.97
C ALA A 187 -10.22 -0.49 -18.73
N ALA A 188 -10.58 -1.77 -18.56
CA ALA A 188 -9.62 -2.86 -18.41
C ALA A 188 -8.75 -3.05 -19.67
N ARG A 189 -9.34 -3.07 -20.88
CA ARG A 189 -8.60 -3.15 -22.15
C ARG A 189 -7.62 -2.00 -22.33
N LYS A 190 -8.04 -0.76 -22.03
CA LYS A 190 -7.14 0.41 -22.03
C LYS A 190 -5.98 0.25 -21.04
N TYR A 191 -6.23 -0.36 -19.88
CA TYR A 191 -5.19 -0.65 -18.90
C TYR A 191 -4.24 -1.77 -19.34
N MET A 192 -4.72 -2.81 -20.02
CA MET A 192 -3.88 -3.85 -20.63
C MET A 192 -2.89 -3.23 -21.61
N ASP A 193 -3.37 -2.34 -22.48
CA ASP A 193 -2.56 -1.70 -23.52
C ASP A 193 -1.65 -0.57 -22.99
N LYS A 194 -1.77 -0.21 -21.71
CA LYS A 194 -1.02 0.91 -21.12
C LYS A 194 0.45 0.53 -20.94
N GLY A 195 1.29 1.07 -21.81
CA GLY A 195 2.76 1.00 -21.75
C GLY A 195 3.36 0.81 -23.14
N ILE A 196 4.57 1.31 -23.36
CA ILE A 196 5.23 1.27 -24.69
C ILE A 196 5.39 -0.17 -25.18
N PHE A 197 5.59 -1.11 -24.26
CA PHE A 197 5.75 -2.54 -24.57
C PHE A 197 4.45 -3.33 -24.52
N ARG A 198 3.25 -2.73 -24.41
CA ARG A 198 2.00 -3.50 -24.22
C ARG A 198 0.91 -3.19 -25.24
N VAL A 199 1.27 -2.49 -26.32
CA VAL A 199 0.29 -2.07 -27.34
C VAL A 199 -0.32 -3.29 -28.02
N GLY A 200 -1.64 -3.44 -27.92
CA GLY A 200 -2.39 -4.50 -28.62
C GLY A 200 -2.58 -5.77 -27.80
N VAL A 201 -2.10 -5.85 -26.56
CA VAL A 201 -2.37 -6.98 -25.65
C VAL A 201 -3.87 -7.20 -25.49
N SER A 202 -4.65 -6.12 -25.46
CA SER A 202 -6.10 -6.21 -25.32
C SER A 202 -6.78 -6.93 -26.50
N LYS A 203 -6.16 -7.02 -27.68
CA LYS A 203 -6.74 -7.70 -28.85
C LYS A 203 -6.68 -9.21 -28.72
N ASP A 204 -5.60 -9.71 -28.13
CA ASP A 204 -5.37 -11.14 -27.93
C ASP A 204 -6.01 -11.65 -26.63
N ALA A 205 -6.38 -10.73 -25.73
CA ALA A 205 -7.05 -11.04 -24.48
C ALA A 205 -8.51 -11.44 -24.71
N GLN A 206 -8.87 -12.63 -24.21
CA GLN A 206 -10.24 -13.13 -24.20
C GLN A 206 -10.87 -12.85 -22.84
N ILE A 207 -11.90 -12.01 -22.79
CA ILE A 207 -12.65 -11.75 -21.56
C ILE A 207 -13.48 -13.00 -21.24
N THR A 208 -13.28 -13.57 -20.05
CA THR A 208 -13.93 -14.81 -19.64
C THR A 208 -15.11 -14.58 -18.71
N ASP A 209 -15.00 -13.60 -17.81
CA ASP A 209 -16.04 -13.26 -16.84
C ASP A 209 -15.94 -11.79 -16.44
N VAL A 210 -17.08 -11.16 -16.13
CA VAL A 210 -17.16 -9.75 -15.72
C VAL A 210 -18.16 -9.64 -14.58
N LYS A 211 -17.65 -9.51 -13.35
CA LYS A 211 -18.48 -9.51 -12.15
C LYS A 211 -18.41 -8.19 -11.41
N LEU A 212 -19.57 -7.64 -11.06
CA LEU A 212 -19.67 -6.53 -10.13
C LEU A 212 -19.69 -7.06 -8.70
N ARG A 213 -18.74 -6.61 -7.88
CA ARG A 213 -18.74 -6.90 -6.45
C ARG A 213 -18.66 -5.62 -5.64
N TYR A 214 -19.46 -5.54 -4.59
CA TYR A 214 -19.34 -4.50 -3.59
C TYR A 214 -18.30 -4.90 -2.55
N VAL A 215 -17.19 -4.16 -2.56
CA VAL A 215 -16.02 -4.39 -1.72
C VAL A 215 -16.11 -3.48 -0.48
N PRO A 216 -16.03 -4.04 0.74
CA PRO A 216 -16.14 -3.24 1.95
C PRO A 216 -14.81 -2.61 2.34
N PHE A 217 -14.82 -1.31 2.65
CA PHE A 217 -13.69 -0.54 3.16
C PHE A 217 -14.08 0.16 4.45
N TRP A 218 -13.18 0.15 5.44
CA TRP A 218 -13.23 1.09 6.55
C TRP A 218 -12.55 2.38 6.13
N VAL A 219 -13.27 3.49 6.19
CA VAL A 219 -12.75 4.82 5.87
C VAL A 219 -12.70 5.63 7.15
N CYS A 220 -11.49 5.95 7.60
CA CYS A 220 -11.29 6.71 8.83
C CYS A 220 -10.58 8.03 8.51
N GLN A 221 -11.07 9.13 9.10
CA GLN A 221 -10.32 10.36 9.12
C GLN A 221 -9.22 10.26 10.18
N ALA A 222 -8.00 10.62 9.81
CA ALA A 222 -6.86 10.62 10.70
C ALA A 222 -6.17 11.97 10.68
N THR A 223 -5.79 12.46 11.85
CA THR A 223 -4.92 13.64 11.99
C THR A 223 -3.62 13.21 12.63
N THR A 224 -2.52 13.70 12.10
CA THR A 224 -1.18 13.37 12.59
C THR A 224 -0.47 14.62 13.07
N ASN A 225 0.31 14.47 14.12
CA ASN A 225 1.32 15.44 14.52
C ASN A 225 2.65 14.71 14.57
N THR A 226 3.52 15.05 13.61
CA THR A 226 4.81 14.40 13.45
C THR A 226 5.91 15.35 13.88
N PHE A 227 6.70 14.91 14.85
CA PHE A 227 7.90 15.60 15.30
C PHE A 227 9.12 14.80 14.88
N LEU A 228 10.09 15.47 14.25
CA LEU A 228 11.32 14.84 13.83
C LEU A 228 12.56 15.65 14.23
N LYS A 229 13.66 14.93 14.39
CA LYS A 229 15.02 15.47 14.49
C LYS A 229 15.91 14.74 13.50
N GLY A 230 16.78 15.49 12.86
CA GLY A 230 17.71 14.92 11.90
C GLY A 230 18.80 15.91 11.52
N VAL A 231 19.66 15.49 10.60
CA VAL A 231 20.76 16.29 10.09
C VAL A 231 20.46 16.73 8.67
N THR A 232 20.76 18.00 8.36
CA THR A 232 20.70 18.56 7.01
C THR A 232 22.02 19.21 6.63
N GLY A 233 22.25 19.37 5.33
CA GLY A 233 23.46 20.04 4.83
C GLY A 233 24.59 19.07 4.48
N THR A 234 24.35 17.76 4.52
CA THR A 234 25.30 16.75 4.02
C THR A 234 25.17 16.52 2.50
N GLY A 235 24.26 17.25 1.85
CA GLY A 235 24.28 17.48 0.41
C GLY A 235 23.49 16.49 -0.45
N ALA A 236 22.52 15.75 0.11
CA ALA A 236 21.81 14.72 -0.64
C ALA A 236 20.32 15.00 -0.90
N MET A 237 19.59 15.65 0.01
CA MET A 237 18.11 15.63 -0.05
C MET A 237 17.41 17.00 -0.03
N GLY A 238 18.06 18.06 0.44
CA GLY A 238 17.42 19.39 0.59
C GLY A 238 16.94 20.03 -0.72
N GLU A 239 17.48 19.63 -1.87
CA GLU A 239 17.16 20.24 -3.18
C GLU A 239 16.08 19.48 -3.96
N ILE A 240 15.71 18.25 -3.55
CA ILE A 240 14.75 17.42 -4.27
C ILE A 240 13.31 17.83 -3.96
N HIS A 241 13.02 18.26 -2.72
CA HIS A 241 11.65 18.63 -2.30
C HIS A 241 11.17 19.98 -2.85
N GLN A 242 12.01 21.02 -2.94
CA GLN A 242 11.61 22.30 -3.55
C GLN A 242 11.34 22.16 -5.06
N ALA A 243 12.05 21.25 -5.74
CA ALA A 243 11.81 20.95 -7.14
C ALA A 243 10.54 20.08 -7.35
N GLN A 244 10.17 19.23 -6.39
CA GLN A 244 8.99 18.38 -6.48
C GLN A 244 7.68 19.14 -6.24
N GLU A 245 7.67 20.13 -5.33
CA GLU A 245 6.48 20.98 -5.12
C GLU A 245 6.17 21.88 -6.32
N ALA A 246 7.19 22.39 -7.03
CA ALA A 246 7.01 23.18 -8.25
C ALA A 246 6.49 22.37 -9.47
N VAL A 247 6.54 21.03 -9.40
CA VAL A 247 6.08 20.12 -10.49
C VAL A 247 4.67 19.57 -10.21
N SER A 248 4.13 19.75 -9.00
CA SER A 248 2.81 19.26 -8.61
C SER A 248 1.65 20.19 -9.02
N ASP A 249 1.92 21.45 -9.34
CA ASP A 249 0.86 22.40 -9.69
C ASP A 249 0.34 22.16 -11.12
N LYS A 250 -0.70 21.33 -11.23
CA LYS A 250 -1.40 20.93 -12.48
C LYS A 250 -2.16 22.08 -13.17
N ARG A 251 -1.75 23.34 -13.00
CA ARG A 251 -2.52 24.52 -13.48
C ARG A 251 -1.84 25.46 -14.48
N SER A 252 -0.66 25.16 -15.03
CA SER A 252 -0.11 25.99 -16.11
C SER A 252 0.41 25.19 -17.31
N SER A 253 -0.44 25.03 -18.32
CA SER A 253 -0.14 24.39 -19.60
C SER A 253 0.81 25.20 -20.52
N GLY A 254 1.35 26.34 -20.06
CA GLY A 254 2.16 27.26 -20.89
C GLY A 254 3.66 27.31 -20.59
N LEU A 255 4.13 26.82 -19.44
CA LEU A 255 5.50 27.08 -18.95
C LEU A 255 6.45 25.88 -18.92
N ALA A 256 6.03 24.71 -19.40
CA ALA A 256 6.83 23.48 -19.41
C ALA A 256 8.18 23.61 -20.16
N LYS A 257 8.32 24.58 -21.07
CA LYS A 257 9.57 24.83 -21.81
C LYS A 257 10.55 25.77 -21.09
N PHE A 258 10.09 26.61 -20.17
CA PHE A 258 10.95 27.50 -19.36
C PHE A 258 11.45 26.81 -18.08
N GLY A 259 10.72 25.84 -17.53
CA GLY A 259 11.13 25.10 -16.32
C GLY A 259 12.46 24.33 -16.48
N LYS A 260 12.77 23.83 -17.69
CA LYS A 260 14.04 23.16 -17.97
C LYS A 260 15.25 24.11 -17.95
N LEU A 261 15.05 25.37 -18.34
CA LEU A 261 16.12 26.37 -18.39
C LEU A 261 16.45 26.90 -16.97
N ILE A 262 15.43 27.02 -16.10
CA ILE A 262 15.63 27.36 -14.69
C ILE A 262 16.35 26.23 -13.95
N LEU A 263 16.05 24.95 -14.22
CA LEU A 263 16.69 23.82 -13.54
C LEU A 263 18.20 23.70 -13.84
N ALA A 264 18.60 23.97 -15.10
CA ALA A 264 20.00 23.96 -15.50
C ALA A 264 20.76 25.16 -14.94
N GLY A 265 20.15 26.34 -14.95
CA GLY A 265 20.71 27.54 -14.31
C GLY A 265 20.82 27.39 -12.79
N ALA A 266 19.82 26.78 -12.13
CA ALA A 266 19.82 26.52 -10.69
C ALA A 266 20.87 25.47 -10.28
N LYS A 267 21.10 24.42 -11.10
CA LYS A 267 22.20 23.47 -10.87
C LYS A 267 23.56 24.14 -10.99
N ALA A 268 23.80 24.92 -12.03
CA ALA A 268 25.07 25.62 -12.22
C ALA A 268 25.30 26.67 -11.11
N TYR A 269 24.23 27.35 -10.65
CA TYR A 269 24.28 28.31 -9.53
C TYR A 269 24.46 27.62 -8.17
N ALA A 270 23.91 26.42 -7.97
CA ALA A 270 24.09 25.61 -6.77
C ALA A 270 25.51 25.00 -6.70
N GLU A 271 26.06 24.57 -7.84
CA GLU A 271 27.44 24.07 -7.95
C GLU A 271 28.48 25.17 -7.69
N THR A 272 28.20 26.43 -8.03
CA THR A 272 29.08 27.56 -7.69
C THR A 272 28.94 28.08 -6.25
N GLN A 273 27.91 27.65 -5.52
CA GLN A 273 27.66 27.98 -4.10
C GLN A 273 27.99 26.81 -3.16
N GLN A 274 28.77 25.81 -3.60
CA GLN A 274 29.35 24.76 -2.75
C GLN A 274 30.50 25.30 -1.88
N LYS A 275 30.23 26.35 -1.10
CA LYS A 275 31.07 26.80 0.01
C LYS A 275 30.31 26.62 1.32
N ASP A 276 30.84 25.74 2.17
CA ASP A 276 30.47 25.53 3.58
C ASP A 276 28.97 25.28 3.88
N LYS A 277 28.48 24.07 3.63
CA LYS A 277 27.37 23.52 4.42
C LYS A 277 27.93 22.50 5.40
N SER A 278 28.12 22.95 6.64
CA SER A 278 28.36 22.05 7.77
C SER A 278 27.09 21.24 8.07
N PRO A 279 27.20 19.98 8.53
CA PRO A 279 26.07 19.22 9.04
C PRO A 279 25.39 20.02 10.16
N ARG A 280 24.09 20.27 10.03
CA ARG A 280 23.28 20.97 11.04
C ARG A 280 22.18 20.05 11.52
N HIS A 281 22.08 19.86 12.83
CA HIS A 281 20.91 19.25 13.44
C HIS A 281 19.73 20.22 13.31
N VAL A 282 18.63 19.70 12.79
CA VAL A 282 17.38 20.41 12.61
C VAL A 282 16.27 19.64 13.28
N SER A 283 15.24 20.38 13.70
CA SER A 283 14.03 19.80 14.25
C SER A 283 12.84 20.41 13.52
N TYR A 284 11.93 19.56 13.07
CA TYR A 284 10.70 19.97 12.40
C TYR A 284 9.50 19.34 13.10
N SER A 285 8.41 20.09 13.12
CA SER A 285 7.08 19.55 13.36
C SER A 285 6.20 19.84 12.17
N PHE A 286 5.32 18.90 11.84
CA PHE A 286 4.27 19.12 10.85
C PHE A 286 3.05 18.27 11.19
N SER A 287 1.92 18.68 10.65
CA SER A 287 0.65 18.02 10.88
C SER A 287 -0.01 17.74 9.53
N ASN A 288 -0.55 16.53 9.37
CA ASN A 288 -1.32 16.16 8.19
C ASN A 288 -2.71 15.68 8.59
N THR A 289 -3.63 15.76 7.64
CA THR A 289 -4.96 15.15 7.74
C THR A 289 -5.15 14.19 6.58
N TYR A 290 -5.63 12.99 6.87
CA TYR A 290 -5.89 11.95 5.90
C TYR A 290 -7.34 11.49 5.97
N ILE A 291 -7.86 11.10 4.81
CA ILE A 291 -8.99 10.19 4.70
C ILE A 291 -8.38 8.87 4.27
N TRP A 292 -8.39 7.87 5.15
CA TRP A 292 -7.66 6.62 4.95
C TRP A 292 -8.63 5.45 4.75
N PRO A 293 -8.74 4.92 3.53
CA PRO A 293 -9.50 3.71 3.25
C PRO A 293 -8.64 2.47 3.48
N THR A 294 -9.16 1.52 4.23
CA THR A 294 -8.55 0.20 4.45
C THR A 294 -9.56 -0.88 4.13
N LEU A 295 -9.16 -1.86 3.32
CA LEU A 295 -9.99 -3.00 2.97
C LEU A 295 -10.44 -3.72 4.25
N ALA A 296 -11.76 -3.92 4.42
CA ALA A 296 -12.35 -4.56 5.59
C ALA A 296 -12.24 -6.09 5.54
N ARG A 297 -11.22 -6.61 4.84
CA ARG A 297 -10.95 -8.04 4.63
C ARG A 297 -9.49 -8.34 4.89
N ARG A 298 -9.22 -9.54 5.42
CA ARG A 298 -7.86 -10.09 5.57
C ARG A 298 -7.40 -10.74 4.27
N THR A 299 -8.32 -11.42 3.58
CA THR A 299 -8.05 -11.97 2.26
C THR A 299 -7.76 -10.82 1.31
N MET A 300 -6.49 -10.67 0.92
CA MET A 300 -6.10 -9.66 -0.06
C MET A 300 -6.84 -9.90 -1.37
N ILE A 301 -7.46 -8.85 -1.88
CA ILE A 301 -7.84 -8.78 -3.28
C ILE A 301 -6.57 -8.31 -3.98
N SER A 302 -5.73 -9.26 -4.42
CA SER A 302 -4.41 -9.00 -5.01
C SER A 302 -4.45 -8.02 -6.19
N GLU A 303 -5.64 -7.80 -6.75
CA GLU A 303 -5.96 -6.92 -7.85
C GLU A 303 -6.23 -5.47 -7.43
N ILE A 304 -6.43 -5.15 -6.15
CA ILE A 304 -6.66 -3.78 -5.68
C ILE A 304 -5.39 -3.29 -5.00
N ASN A 305 -4.59 -2.49 -5.72
CA ASN A 305 -3.33 -1.95 -5.21
C ASN A 305 -3.53 -0.71 -4.35
N TYR A 306 -4.49 0.14 -4.74
CA TYR A 306 -4.81 1.39 -4.08
C TYR A 306 -6.22 1.84 -4.47
N TYR A 307 -7.02 2.26 -3.51
CA TYR A 307 -8.32 2.87 -3.78
C TYR A 307 -8.47 4.19 -3.03
N ASP A 308 -8.62 5.27 -3.78
CA ASP A 308 -9.00 6.58 -3.25
C ASP A 308 -10.53 6.66 -3.28
N VAL A 309 -11.17 6.31 -2.15
CA VAL A 309 -12.63 6.26 -2.03
C VAL A 309 -13.20 7.66 -2.30
N PRO A 310 -14.02 7.86 -3.35
CA PRO A 310 -14.57 9.18 -3.67
C PRO A 310 -15.59 9.63 -2.61
N ALA A 311 -15.10 10.29 -1.57
CA ALA A 311 -15.90 10.67 -0.39
C ALA A 311 -17.13 11.52 -0.74
N ALA A 312 -17.03 12.39 -1.76
CA ALA A 312 -18.14 13.23 -2.23
C ALA A 312 -19.30 12.45 -2.89
N ARG A 313 -19.11 11.16 -3.16
CA ARG A 313 -20.09 10.29 -3.84
C ARG A 313 -20.67 9.22 -2.92
N LYS A 314 -20.34 9.26 -1.63
CA LYS A 314 -20.95 8.39 -0.63
C LYS A 314 -22.45 8.69 -0.54
N THR A 315 -23.25 7.64 -0.60
CA THR A 315 -24.69 7.71 -0.34
C THR A 315 -25.02 6.74 0.79
N PRO A 316 -26.11 6.98 1.54
CA PRO A 316 -26.69 5.93 2.37
C PRO A 316 -26.91 4.66 1.55
N PHE A 317 -26.87 3.51 2.21
CA PHE A 317 -27.12 2.26 1.53
C PHE A 317 -28.53 2.24 0.90
N ASP A 318 -28.58 2.03 -0.40
CA ASP A 318 -29.80 2.03 -1.20
C ASP A 318 -29.84 0.78 -2.09
N VAL A 319 -30.71 -0.15 -1.72
CA VAL A 319 -30.91 -1.41 -2.44
C VAL A 319 -31.36 -1.19 -3.87
N GLY A 320 -32.16 -0.14 -4.13
CA GLY A 320 -32.68 0.15 -5.47
C GLY A 320 -31.60 0.54 -6.47
N LYS A 321 -30.42 0.94 -5.98
CA LYS A 321 -29.25 1.32 -6.79
C LYS A 321 -28.23 0.20 -6.96
N VAL A 322 -28.46 -0.95 -6.33
CA VAL A 322 -27.57 -2.11 -6.40
C VAL A 322 -28.15 -3.11 -7.40
N PRO A 323 -27.40 -3.49 -8.46
CA PRO A 323 -27.84 -4.55 -9.36
C PRO A 323 -28.13 -5.86 -8.61
N GLN A 324 -29.17 -6.59 -9.01
CA GLN A 324 -29.60 -7.80 -8.30
C GLN A 324 -28.56 -8.93 -8.33
N ASP A 325 -27.75 -8.97 -9.39
CA ASP A 325 -26.65 -9.91 -9.62
C ASP A 325 -25.32 -9.46 -8.96
N ALA A 326 -25.28 -8.28 -8.34
CA ALA A 326 -24.09 -7.79 -7.68
C ALA A 326 -23.78 -8.59 -6.40
N GLU A 327 -22.57 -9.14 -6.33
CA GLU A 327 -22.08 -9.86 -5.16
C GLU A 327 -21.60 -8.88 -4.09
N PHE A 328 -21.76 -9.22 -2.81
CA PHE A 328 -21.22 -8.45 -1.68
C PHE A 328 -20.14 -9.28 -1.03
N LEU A 329 -18.96 -8.69 -0.84
CA LEU A 329 -17.88 -9.39 -0.14
C LEU A 329 -18.06 -9.27 1.36
N ASN A 330 -17.81 -10.36 2.07
CA ASN A 330 -17.91 -10.41 3.53
C ASN A 330 -16.89 -9.49 4.19
N ILE A 331 -17.24 -9.02 5.40
CA ILE A 331 -16.37 -8.18 6.22
C ILE A 331 -15.65 -9.06 7.23
N GLU A 332 -14.33 -9.07 7.18
CA GLU A 332 -13.46 -9.94 8.00
C GLU A 332 -12.64 -9.15 9.03
N LEU A 333 -12.72 -7.82 9.01
CA LEU A 333 -12.11 -6.92 9.99
C LEU A 333 -13.18 -6.04 10.63
N ASN A 334 -13.22 -6.02 11.96
CA ASN A 334 -14.05 -5.06 12.69
C ASN A 334 -13.39 -3.66 12.72
N GLU A 335 -14.09 -2.66 13.25
CA GLU A 335 -13.61 -1.27 13.30
C GLU A 335 -12.28 -1.13 14.07
N GLU A 336 -12.13 -1.81 15.21
CA GLU A 336 -10.94 -1.72 16.06
C GLU A 336 -9.70 -2.32 15.37
N GLU A 337 -9.86 -3.49 14.75
CA GLU A 337 -8.81 -4.13 13.96
C GLU A 337 -8.41 -3.26 12.75
N ALA A 338 -9.40 -2.65 12.08
CA ALA A 338 -9.15 -1.74 10.97
C ALA A 338 -8.41 -0.47 11.43
N LYS A 339 -8.80 0.15 12.54
CA LYS A 339 -8.10 1.32 13.12
C LYS A 339 -6.67 0.99 13.51
N ALA A 340 -6.42 -0.20 14.08
CA ALA A 340 -5.07 -0.65 14.39
C ALA A 340 -4.20 -0.74 13.12
N LYS A 341 -4.74 -1.31 12.04
CA LYS A 341 -4.07 -1.37 10.73
C LYS A 341 -3.83 0.02 10.14
N ILE A 342 -4.84 0.90 10.14
CA ILE A 342 -4.75 2.28 9.64
C ILE A 342 -3.65 3.05 10.37
N ARG A 343 -3.56 2.94 11.70
CA ARG A 343 -2.53 3.60 12.49
C ARG A 343 -1.13 3.21 12.01
N THR A 344 -0.86 1.92 11.89
CA THR A 344 0.43 1.40 11.42
C THR A 344 0.79 1.91 10.01
N GLU A 345 -0.18 1.90 9.08
CA GLU A 345 0.03 2.37 7.71
C GLU A 345 0.32 3.88 7.65
N ILE A 346 -0.39 4.69 8.45
CA ILE A 346 -0.18 6.14 8.54
C ILE A 346 1.15 6.47 9.18
N GLU A 347 1.54 5.78 10.26
CA GLU A 347 2.84 5.96 10.91
C GLU A 347 3.99 5.68 9.95
N ALA A 348 3.89 4.62 9.15
CA ALA A 348 4.86 4.31 8.10
C ALA A 348 4.95 5.44 7.05
N LYS A 349 3.80 5.95 6.60
CA LYS A 349 3.76 7.08 5.64
C LYS A 349 4.35 8.37 6.22
N GLU A 350 4.01 8.71 7.46
CA GLU A 350 4.53 9.90 8.15
C GLU A 350 6.04 9.83 8.32
N ARG A 351 6.56 8.64 8.68
CA ARG A 351 8.00 8.41 8.79
C ARG A 351 8.72 8.54 7.44
N LEU A 352 8.09 8.09 6.36
CA LEU A 352 8.59 8.29 5.00
C LEU A 352 8.63 9.77 4.60
N ILE A 353 7.58 10.54 4.94
CA ILE A 353 7.58 12.00 4.72
C ILE A 353 8.67 12.67 5.56
N ALA A 354 8.86 12.22 6.80
CA ALA A 354 9.88 12.73 7.70
C ALA A 354 11.31 12.43 7.19
N SER A 355 11.57 11.23 6.68
CA SER A 355 12.88 10.89 6.08
C SER A 355 13.15 11.69 4.81
N GLY A 356 12.11 12.13 4.10
CA GLY A 356 12.21 13.07 2.97
C GLY A 356 12.69 14.47 3.34
N LYS A 357 12.52 14.91 4.60
CA LYS A 357 12.79 16.28 5.06
C LYS A 357 14.23 16.50 5.57
N VAL A 358 14.99 15.44 5.82
CA VAL A 358 16.35 15.49 6.39
C VAL A 358 17.28 14.54 5.63
N ASP A 359 18.58 14.81 5.62
CA ASP A 359 19.55 13.92 5.00
C ASP A 359 19.74 12.64 5.84
N THR A 360 19.71 12.78 7.17
CA THR A 360 19.73 11.67 8.13
C THR A 360 18.62 11.86 9.16
N LEU A 361 17.70 10.90 9.25
CA LEU A 361 16.63 10.90 10.26
C LEU A 361 17.12 10.25 11.56
N GLU A 362 17.25 11.05 12.62
CA GLU A 362 17.72 10.58 13.93
C GLU A 362 16.56 10.15 14.82
N THR A 363 15.47 10.91 14.80
CA THR A 363 14.29 10.64 15.61
C THR A 363 13.05 11.06 14.85
N CYS A 364 12.00 10.23 14.92
CA CYS A 364 10.68 10.54 14.40
C CYS A 364 9.65 10.02 15.39
N SER A 365 8.82 10.93 15.89
CA SER A 365 7.68 10.62 16.74
C SER A 365 6.42 11.06 16.02
N VAL A 366 5.52 10.11 15.77
CA VAL A 366 4.25 10.35 15.09
C VAL A 366 3.15 10.14 16.12
N ASN A 367 2.32 11.16 16.34
CA ASN A 367 1.10 11.02 17.11
C ASN A 367 -0.08 10.97 16.15
N VAL A 368 -0.79 9.85 16.10
CA VAL A 368 -1.96 9.63 15.23
C VAL A 368 -3.24 9.68 16.05
N THR A 369 -4.11 10.62 15.72
CA THR A 369 -5.48 10.70 16.25
C THR A 369 -6.46 10.25 15.17
N LEU A 370 -7.14 9.13 15.41
CA LEU A 370 -8.14 8.55 14.51
C LEU A 370 -9.55 8.98 14.94
N GLY A 371 -10.38 9.36 13.98
CA GLY A 371 -11.80 9.62 14.18
C GLY A 371 -12.65 8.34 14.19
N GLU A 372 -13.96 8.50 14.08
CA GLU A 372 -14.88 7.40 13.82
C GLU A 372 -14.59 6.78 12.44
N ALA A 373 -14.69 5.45 12.32
CA ALA A 373 -14.55 4.79 11.03
C ALA A 373 -15.92 4.58 10.40
N GLU A 374 -16.02 4.89 9.12
CA GLU A 374 -17.21 4.65 8.32
C GLU A 374 -17.01 3.41 7.46
N LEU A 375 -17.96 2.47 7.50
CA LEU A 375 -17.97 1.33 6.61
C LEU A 375 -18.54 1.74 5.26
N VAL A 376 -17.76 1.60 4.19
CA VAL A 376 -18.13 1.99 2.83
C VAL A 376 -18.11 0.78 1.92
N HIS A 377 -19.23 0.49 1.26
CA HIS A 377 -19.28 -0.52 0.20
C HIS A 377 -19.05 0.12 -1.17
N ALA A 378 -17.92 -0.21 -1.81
CA ALA A 378 -17.55 0.33 -3.11
C ALA A 378 -17.83 -0.68 -4.24
N PRO A 379 -18.50 -0.28 -5.33
CA PRO A 379 -18.74 -1.13 -6.47
C PRO A 379 -17.42 -1.31 -7.25
N VAL A 380 -16.94 -2.53 -7.37
CA VAL A 380 -15.74 -2.86 -8.13
C VAL A 380 -16.08 -3.94 -9.15
N TRP A 381 -15.79 -3.66 -10.41
CA TRP A 381 -15.87 -4.61 -11.50
C TRP A 381 -14.58 -5.44 -11.55
N PHE A 382 -14.73 -6.76 -11.51
CA PHE A 382 -13.67 -7.73 -11.71
C PHE A 382 -13.78 -8.26 -13.13
N VAL A 383 -12.86 -7.83 -13.98
CA VAL A 383 -12.77 -8.26 -15.38
C VAL A 383 -11.76 -9.40 -15.45
N HIS A 384 -12.27 -10.62 -15.52
CA HIS A 384 -11.48 -11.82 -15.73
C HIS A 384 -11.19 -11.99 -17.22
N TYR A 385 -9.94 -12.31 -17.54
CA TYR A 385 -9.56 -12.57 -18.90
C TYR A 385 -8.44 -13.62 -18.98
N THR A 386 -8.39 -14.31 -20.10
CA THR A 386 -7.33 -15.26 -20.42
C THR A 386 -6.48 -14.69 -21.55
N LEU A 387 -5.17 -14.86 -21.44
CA LEU A 387 -4.23 -14.51 -22.49
C LEU A 387 -3.16 -15.60 -22.59
N LYS A 388 -3.07 -16.23 -23.77
CA LYS A 388 -2.12 -17.32 -24.06
C LYS A 388 -2.13 -18.45 -23.00
N GLY A 389 -3.31 -18.77 -22.46
CA GLY A 389 -3.51 -19.83 -21.46
C GLY A 389 -3.38 -19.38 -20.00
N GLU A 390 -2.90 -18.16 -19.75
CA GLU A 390 -2.79 -17.59 -18.40
C GLU A 390 -4.04 -16.77 -18.04
N ASN A 391 -4.50 -16.88 -16.80
CA ASN A 391 -5.68 -16.18 -16.30
C ASN A 391 -5.28 -14.95 -15.49
N TYR A 392 -5.97 -13.84 -15.75
CA TYR A 392 -5.72 -12.56 -15.13
C TYR A 392 -7.03 -11.91 -14.71
N VAL A 393 -6.93 -10.98 -13.77
CA VAL A 393 -8.07 -10.21 -13.27
C VAL A 393 -7.67 -8.75 -13.15
N ILE A 394 -8.52 -7.86 -13.65
CA ILE A 394 -8.39 -6.41 -13.50
C ILE A 394 -9.56 -5.89 -12.69
N ALA A 395 -9.25 -5.14 -11.63
CA ALA A 395 -10.24 -4.47 -10.79
C ALA A 395 -10.47 -3.04 -11.28
N VAL A 396 -11.72 -2.69 -11.57
CA VAL A 396 -12.13 -1.36 -12.05
C VAL A 396 -13.18 -0.78 -11.12
N ASP A 397 -12.97 0.44 -10.64
CA ASP A 397 -13.95 1.17 -9.85
C ASP A 397 -15.22 1.43 -10.66
N GLY A 398 -16.35 0.94 -10.16
CA GLY A 398 -17.68 1.14 -10.75
C GLY A 398 -18.21 2.56 -10.57
N CYS A 399 -17.60 3.40 -9.72
CA CYS A 399 -18.05 4.78 -9.51
C CYS A 399 -17.40 5.78 -10.48
N GLU A 400 -16.08 5.70 -10.67
CA GLU A 400 -15.32 6.63 -11.52
C GLU A 400 -14.68 5.98 -12.75
N GLY A 401 -14.70 4.65 -12.87
CA GLY A 401 -14.08 3.93 -13.99
C GLY A 401 -12.56 3.86 -13.92
N LYS A 402 -11.97 4.18 -12.77
CA LYS A 402 -10.52 4.09 -12.54
C LYS A 402 -10.12 2.63 -12.32
N VAL A 403 -9.01 2.21 -12.93
CA VAL A 403 -8.43 0.89 -12.65
C VAL A 403 -7.72 0.92 -11.31
N LEU A 404 -8.14 0.03 -10.40
CA LEU A 404 -7.62 -0.09 -9.03
C LEU A 404 -6.36 -0.97 -8.95
N GLY A 405 -6.16 -1.80 -9.98
CA GLY A 405 -5.03 -2.69 -10.14
C GLY A 405 -5.43 -3.93 -10.92
N GLY A 406 -4.60 -4.95 -10.85
CA GLY A 406 -4.83 -6.22 -11.53
C GLY A 406 -3.64 -6.68 -12.37
N GLY A 407 -3.58 -7.99 -12.55
CA GLY A 407 -2.55 -8.68 -13.31
C GLY A 407 -2.60 -8.30 -14.79
N ARG A 408 -1.42 -8.13 -15.39
CA ARG A 408 -1.25 -7.99 -16.84
C ARG A 408 0.13 -8.48 -17.25
N PRO A 409 0.29 -9.02 -18.47
CA PRO A 409 1.59 -9.45 -18.97
C PRO A 409 2.58 -8.28 -19.03
N LEU A 410 3.87 -8.57 -18.87
CA LEU A 410 4.92 -7.54 -18.87
C LEU A 410 5.18 -6.94 -20.27
N PHE A 411 4.92 -7.70 -21.33
CA PHE A 411 5.17 -7.33 -22.73
C PHE A 411 4.00 -7.75 -23.64
N SER A 412 3.77 -7.02 -24.74
CA SER A 412 3.00 -7.44 -25.90
C SER A 412 3.86 -8.44 -26.62
N ILE A 413 3.52 -9.70 -26.45
CA ILE A 413 4.24 -10.77 -27.10
C ILE A 413 3.63 -10.88 -28.50
N GLY A 414 4.13 -10.03 -29.40
CA GLY A 414 3.86 -10.09 -30.84
C GLY A 414 4.35 -11.38 -31.46
#